data_AF-A0A534BJD0-F1
#
_entry.id   AF-A0A534BJD0-F1
#
_cell.length_a   1.000
_cell.length_b   1.000
_cell.length_c   1.000
_cell.angle_alpha   90.00
_cell.angle_beta   90.00
_cell.angle_gamma   90.00
#
_symmetry.space_group_name_H-M   'P 1'
#
loop_
_entity.id
_entity.type
_entity.pdbx_description
1 polymer ?
#
loop_
_entity_poly.entity_id
_entity_poly.type
_entity_poly.pdbx_seq_one_letter_code
_entity_poly.pdbx_strand_id
1 'polypeptide(L)' 'EGDWVSMAVPSDGSYGIPEGVVYSYPVTLAGGEYRIVPGLAVDEFSRKRMDATLAELREEREGIKALLG' A
#
# COMPACT_ATOMS: atom_id res chain seq x y z
N GLU A 1 -6.55 17.30 14.41
CA GLU A 1 -5.27 17.08 13.69
C GLU A 1 -4.76 15.71 14.08
N GLY A 2 -4.65 14.78 13.14
CA GLY A 2 -4.36 13.37 13.44
C GLY A 2 -5.36 12.36 12.89
N ASP A 3 -6.31 12.77 12.04
CA ASP A 3 -7.17 11.83 11.33
C ASP A 3 -6.37 11.12 10.24
N TRP A 4 -6.48 9.79 10.21
CA TRP A 4 -5.92 8.99 9.13
C TRP A 4 -6.97 8.81 8.06
N VAL A 5 -6.51 8.88 6.82
CA VAL A 5 -7.30 8.50 5.65
C VAL A 5 -6.62 7.37 4.94
N SER A 6 -7.40 6.55 4.24
CA SER A 6 -6.85 5.51 3.38
C SER A 6 -6.55 6.09 2.01
N MET A 7 -5.33 5.94 1.52
CA MET A 7 -4.95 6.33 0.17
C MET A 7 -4.12 5.25 -0.50
N ALA A 8 -4.43 4.96 -1.77
CA ALA A 8 -3.60 4.13 -2.62
C ALA A 8 -2.43 4.96 -3.14
N VAL A 9 -1.22 4.65 -2.68
CA VAL A 9 0.01 5.37 -3.03
C VAL A 9 1.12 4.38 -3.40
N PRO A 10 2.13 4.78 -4.20
CA PRO A 10 3.29 3.93 -4.46
C PRO A 10 3.97 3.57 -3.16
N SER A 11 4.15 2.27 -2.90
CA SER A 11 4.85 1.78 -1.72
C SER A 11 6.31 2.25 -1.70
N ASP A 12 6.77 2.62 -0.51
CA ASP A 12 8.16 2.92 -0.16
C ASP A 12 8.85 1.76 0.58
N GLY A 13 8.27 0.54 0.52
CA GLY A 13 8.73 -0.61 1.32
C GLY A 13 7.99 -0.77 2.65
N SER A 14 7.17 0.21 3.05
CA SER A 14 6.42 0.18 4.30
C SER A 14 5.62 -1.10 4.47
N TYR A 15 5.67 -1.65 5.69
CA TYR A 15 4.96 -2.86 6.08
C TYR A 15 5.28 -4.12 5.25
N GLY A 16 6.42 -4.12 4.55
CA GLY A 16 6.89 -5.26 3.73
C GLY A 16 6.21 -5.35 2.36
N ILE A 17 5.50 -4.31 1.94
CA ILE A 17 4.98 -4.22 0.57
C ILE A 17 6.12 -3.79 -0.36
N PRO A 18 6.33 -4.43 -1.52
CA PRO A 18 7.41 -4.08 -2.44
C PRO A 18 7.29 -2.65 -2.96
N GLU A 19 8.44 -1.96 -3.05
CA GLU A 19 8.51 -0.60 -3.59
C GLU A 19 7.86 -0.48 -4.98
N GLY A 20 7.17 0.64 -5.20
CA GLY A 20 6.50 0.95 -6.46
C GLY A 20 5.15 0.27 -6.67
N VAL A 21 4.76 -0.71 -5.85
CA VAL A 21 3.38 -1.24 -5.86
C VAL A 21 2.44 -0.17 -5.32
N VAL A 22 1.45 0.23 -6.12
CA VAL A 22 0.38 1.13 -5.64
C VAL A 22 -0.50 0.33 -4.68
N TYR A 23 -0.46 0.70 -3.40
CA TYR A 23 -1.11 -0.04 -2.32
C TYR A 23 -1.79 0.93 -1.35
N SER A 24 -2.88 0.51 -0.71
CA SER A 24 -3.63 1.35 0.22
C SER A 24 -2.99 1.36 1.60
N TYR A 25 -2.65 2.55 2.10
CA TYR A 25 -2.09 2.75 3.44
C TYR A 25 -2.94 3.73 4.26
N PRO A 26 -2.93 3.63 5.60
CA PRO A 26 -3.28 4.76 6.44
C PRO A 26 -2.21 5.85 6.27
N VAL A 27 -2.66 7.05 5.89
CA VAL A 27 -1.79 8.21 5.72
C VAL A 27 -2.33 9.40 6.51
N THR A 28 -1.42 10.29 6.88
CA THR A 28 -1.76 11.66 7.30
C THR A 28 -1.50 12.63 6.17
N LEU A 29 -2.30 13.70 6.10
CA LEU A 29 -2.13 14.78 5.12
C LEU A 29 -1.63 16.05 5.81
N ALA A 30 -0.54 16.62 5.29
CA ALA A 30 -0.01 17.89 5.76
C ALA A 30 0.63 18.65 4.59
N GLY A 31 0.24 19.92 4.39
CA GLY A 31 0.83 20.77 3.35
C GLY A 31 0.62 20.27 1.91
N GLY A 32 -0.42 19.49 1.65
CA GLY A 32 -0.67 18.88 0.34
C GLY A 32 0.12 17.58 0.08
N GLU A 33 0.92 17.14 1.05
CA GLU A 33 1.67 15.89 0.99
C GLU A 33 1.02 14.84 1.88
N TYR A 34 1.09 13.57 1.45
CA TYR A 34 0.74 12.43 2.28
C TYR A 34 1.99 11.87 2.96
N ARG A 35 1.81 11.27 4.14
CA ARG A 35 2.83 10.46 4.80
C ARG A 35 2.19 9.17 5.30
N ILE A 36 2.79 8.03 4.93
CA ILE A 36 2.40 6.73 5.48
C ILE A 36 2.63 6.77 6.99
N VAL A 37 1.60 6.39 7.74
CA VAL A 37 1.70 6.31 9.20
C VAL A 37 2.66 5.18 9.55
N PRO A 38 3.75 5.42 10.31
CA PRO A 38 4.69 4.38 10.71
C PRO A 38 4.27 3.71 12.03
N GLY A 39 4.90 2.58 12.35
CA GLY A 39 4.83 1.97 13.69
C GLY A 39 3.54 1.23 14.01
N LEU A 40 2.69 0.92 13.03
CA LEU A 40 1.51 0.09 13.25
C LEU A 40 1.89 -1.38 13.39
N ALA A 41 1.36 -2.01 14.42
CA ALA A 41 1.51 -3.45 14.59
C ALA A 41 0.69 -4.17 13.51
N VAL A 42 1.33 -5.10 12.80
CA VAL A 42 0.67 -5.99 11.84
C VAL A 42 0.63 -7.38 12.46
N ASP A 43 -0.53 -7.74 12.99
CA ASP A 43 -0.76 -9.10 13.50
C ASP A 43 -0.89 -10.12 12.35
N GLU A 44 -0.93 -11.41 12.70
CA GLU A 44 -0.98 -12.49 11.72
C GLU A 44 -2.24 -12.44 10.84
N PHE A 45 -3.38 -12.02 11.41
CA PHE A 45 -4.62 -11.87 10.66
C PHE A 45 -4.50 -10.78 9.61
N SER A 46 -4.02 -9.59 10.01
CA SER A 46 -3.79 -8.45 9.14
C SER A 46 -2.78 -8.80 8.05
N ARG A 47 -1.69 -9.48 8.41
CA ARG A 47 -0.67 -9.94 7.45
C ARG A 47 -1.28 -10.83 6.36
N LYS A 48 -2.07 -11.83 6.73
CA LYS A 48 -2.74 -12.72 5.76
C LYS A 48 -3.63 -11.95 4.78
N ARG A 49 -4.36 -10.94 5.26
CA ARG A 49 -5.20 -10.09 4.40
C ARG A 49 -4.35 -9.20 3.49
N MET A 50 -3.28 -8.63 4.00
CA MET A 50 -2.35 -7.80 3.22
C MET A 50 -1.68 -8.61 2.11
N ASP A 51 -1.23 -9.82 2.42
CA ASP A 51 -0.56 -10.70 1.46
C ASP A 51 -1.53 -11.15 0.35
N ALA A 52 -2.79 -11.41 0.67
CA ALA A 52 -3.83 -11.72 -0.31
C ALA A 52 -4.09 -10.54 -1.26
N THR A 53 -4.23 -9.32 -0.75
CA THR A 53 -4.39 -8.12 -1.57
C THR A 53 -3.16 -7.84 -2.43
N LEU A 54 -1.95 -8.07 -1.90
CA LEU A 54 -0.72 -7.94 -2.68
C LEU A 54 -0.64 -8.96 -3.81
N ALA A 55 -1.13 -10.19 -3.60
CA ALA A 55 -1.22 -11.20 -4.65
C ALA A 55 -2.18 -10.75 -5.77
N GLU A 56 -3.38 -10.29 -5.43
CA GLU A 56 -4.36 -9.76 -6.39
C GLU A 56 -3.77 -8.61 -7.23
N LEU A 57 -3.13 -7.62 -6.60
CA LEU A 57 -2.50 -6.50 -7.32
C LEU A 57 -1.37 -6.94 -8.27
N ARG A 58 -0.64 -7.99 -7.92
CA ARG A 58 0.41 -8.56 -8.79
C ARG A 58 -0.21 -9.26 -10.00
N GLU A 59 -1.31 -9.99 -9.81
CA GLU A 59 -2.05 -10.63 -10.90
C GLU A 59 -2.62 -9.59 -11.86
N GLU A 60 -3.21 -8.50 -11.35
CA GLU A 60 -3.69 -7.37 -12.17
C GLU A 60 -2.55 -6.76 -13.01
N ARG A 61 -1.39 -6.53 -12.40
CA ARG A 61 -0.21 -6.00 -13.09
C ARG A 61 0.26 -6.92 -14.20
N GLU A 62 0.36 -8.23 -13.94
CA GLU A 62 0.76 -9.19 -14.98
C GLU A 62 -0.28 -9.24 -16.11
N GLY A 63 -1.58 -9.09 -15.80
CA GLY A 63 -2.65 -9.04 -16.79
C GLY A 63 -2.55 -7.86 -17.77
N ILE A 64 -2.07 -6.70 -17.31
CA ILE A 64 -1.88 -5.52 -18.17
C ILE A 64 -0.46 -5.39 -18.74
N LYS A 65 0.45 -6.31 -18.42
CA LYS A 65 1.88 -6.19 -18.76
C LYS A 65 2.16 -5.98 -20.23
N ALA A 66 1.36 -6.61 -21.11
CA ALA A 66 1.48 -6.45 -22.56
C ALA A 66 1.11 -5.04 -23.07
N LEU A 67 0.42 -4.23 -22.25
CA LEU A 67 0.06 -2.85 -22.56
C LEU A 67 1.13 -1.84 -22.12
N LEU A 68 2.16 -2.29 -21.38
CA LEU A 68 3.16 -1.43 -20.76
C LEU A 68 4.40 -1.15 -21.63
N GLY A 69 4.45 -1.68 -22.86
CA GLY A 69 5.47 -1.35 -23.87
C GLY A 69 6.78 -2.11 -23.71
#